data_AF-G7TAM3-F1
#
_entry.id   AF-G7TAM3-F1
#
_cell.length_a   1.000
_cell.length_b   1.000
_cell.length_c   1.000
_cell.angle_alpha   90.00
_cell.angle_beta   90.00
_cell.angle_gamma   90.00
#
_symmetry.space_group_name_H-M   'P 1'
#
loop_
_entity.id
_entity.type
_entity.pdbx_description
1 polymer ?
#
loop_
_entity_poly.entity_id
_entity_poly.type
_entity_poly.pdbx_seq_one_letter_code
_entity_poly.pdbx_strand_id
1 'polypeptide(L)'
;MGFTFNPAYTDENATCLILGENIFAMLLVKPFFQGFSHNGICDTANAAETITALAVGRRAEVDALVSKARAAGGRVDGEAKD
;
A
#
# COMPACT_ATOMS: atom_id res chain seq x y z
N MET A 1 3.35 -1.71 -11.01
CA MET A 1 2.71 -0.52 -10.41
C MET A 1 3.48 0.78 -10.69
N GLY A 2 4.80 0.76 -10.88
CA GLY A 2 5.56 1.95 -11.32
C GLY A 2 6.06 2.85 -10.19
N PHE A 3 5.78 2.49 -8.94
CA PHE A 3 6.37 3.13 -7.77
C PHE A 3 7.85 2.76 -7.59
N THR A 4 8.57 3.60 -6.87
CA THR A 4 9.98 3.42 -6.53
C THR A 4 10.16 3.33 -5.02
N PHE A 5 11.35 2.93 -4.60
CA PHE A 5 11.70 2.78 -3.19
C PHE A 5 12.84 3.71 -2.82
N ASN A 6 12.83 4.22 -1.59
CA ASN A 6 13.94 5.00 -1.06
C ASN A 6 14.99 4.05 -0.46
N PRO A 7 16.18 3.90 -1.09
CA PRO A 7 17.19 2.94 -0.63
C PRO A 7 17.82 3.32 0.71
N ALA A 8 17.77 4.61 1.11
CA ALA A 8 18.29 5.04 2.40
C ALA A 8 17.42 4.60 3.59
N TYR A 9 16.16 4.23 3.32
CA TYR A 9 15.18 3.78 4.31
C TYR A 9 14.59 2.41 3.93
N THR A 10 15.39 1.57 3.28
CA THR A 10 15.02 0.22 2.88
C THR A 10 16.11 -0.76 3.29
N ASP A 11 15.72 -1.77 4.07
CA ASP A 11 16.56 -2.86 4.55
C ASP A 11 15.74 -4.16 4.67
N GLU A 12 16.25 -5.16 5.38
CA GLU A 12 15.55 -6.42 5.63
C GLU A 12 14.31 -6.31 6.53
N ASN A 13 14.16 -5.22 7.30
CA ASN A 13 13.07 -5.01 8.25
C ASN A 13 11.94 -4.17 7.67
N ALA A 14 12.28 -3.20 6.80
CA ALA A 14 11.29 -2.33 6.19
C ALA A 14 11.70 -1.87 4.79
N THR A 15 10.71 -1.57 3.96
CA THR A 15 10.90 -0.95 2.65
C THR A 15 10.11 0.35 2.58
N CYS A 16 10.77 1.44 2.20
CA CYS A 16 10.15 2.75 2.04
C CYS A 16 9.66 2.95 0.60
N LEU A 17 8.36 2.79 0.37
CA LEU A 17 7.68 3.03 -0.92
C LEU A 17 7.40 4.53 -1.11
N ILE A 18 7.87 5.09 -2.22
CA ILE A 18 7.65 6.49 -2.60
C ILE A 18 6.36 6.59 -3.42
N LEU A 19 5.35 7.28 -2.88
CA LEU A 19 4.05 7.52 -3.53
C LEU A 19 3.96 8.91 -4.17
N GLY A 20 4.75 9.87 -3.69
CA GLY A 20 4.87 11.23 -4.21
C GLY A 20 6.05 11.95 -3.56
N GLU A 21 6.21 13.25 -3.84
CA GLU A 21 7.34 14.06 -3.33
C GLU A 21 7.46 14.01 -1.80
N ASN A 22 6.33 14.08 -1.10
CA ASN A 22 6.25 14.11 0.36
C ASN A 22 5.30 13.04 0.92
N ILE A 23 5.05 11.97 0.16
CA ILE A 23 4.11 10.90 0.53
C ILE A 23 4.82 9.55 0.41
N PHE A 24 4.90 8.84 1.53
CA PHE A 24 5.62 7.57 1.64
C PHE A 24 4.75 6.53 2.35
N ALA A 25 4.92 5.26 1.97
CA ALA A 25 4.37 4.13 2.70
C ALA A 25 5.52 3.23 3.15
N MET A 26 5.59 2.97 4.46
CA MET A 26 6.55 2.02 5.02
C MET A 26 5.93 0.63 5.00
N LEU A 27 6.60 -0.32 4.34
CA LEU A 27 6.22 -1.73 4.30
C LEU A 27 7.12 -2.48 5.28
N LEU A 28 6.63 -2.78 6.48
CA LEU A 28 7.41 -3.37 7.56
C LEU A 28 7.13 -4.88 7.70
N VAL A 29 8.16 -5.65 8.07
CA VAL A 29 7.95 -7.04 8.50
C VAL A 29 7.24 -7.08 9.86
N LYS A 30 6.39 -8.10 10.07
CA LYS A 30 5.54 -8.21 11.27
C LYS A 30 6.31 -8.04 12.60
N PRO A 31 7.47 -8.69 12.83
CA PRO A 31 8.20 -8.52 14.09
C PRO A 31 8.66 -7.09 14.34
N PHE A 32 9.10 -6.38 13.29
CA PHE A 32 9.55 -5.01 13.41
C PHE A 32 8.37 -4.06 13.68
N PHE A 33 7.24 -4.27 13.00
CA PHE A 33 6.00 -3.51 13.23
C PHE A 33 5.50 -3.60 14.68
N GLN A 34 5.62 -4.76 15.33
CA GLN A 34 5.21 -4.93 16.73
C GLN A 34 5.98 -4.03 17.72
N GLY A 35 7.16 -3.54 17.34
CA GLY A 35 7.89 -2.56 18.16
C GLY A 35 7.22 -1.18 18.22
N PHE A 36 6.32 -0.86 17.28
CA PHE A 36 5.68 0.45 17.16
C PHE A 36 4.30 0.54 17.82
N SER A 37 3.71 -0.59 18.22
CA SER A 37 2.36 -0.65 18.77
C SER A 37 2.29 -1.61 19.93
N HIS A 38 1.57 -1.22 20.98
CA HIS A 38 1.23 -2.12 22.08
C HIS A 38 0.02 -3.01 21.77
N ASN A 39 -0.68 -2.76 20.66
CA ASN A 39 -1.80 -3.57 20.21
C ASN A 39 -1.33 -4.73 19.33
N GLY A 40 -2.16 -5.76 19.21
CA GLY A 40 -1.95 -6.84 18.23
C GLY A 40 -2.01 -6.33 16.79
N ILE A 41 -1.37 -7.05 15.86
CA ILE A 41 -1.47 -6.76 14.43
C ILE A 41 -2.85 -7.19 13.91
N CYS A 42 -3.52 -6.32 13.17
CA CYS A 42 -4.80 -6.64 12.53
C CYS A 42 -4.65 -7.80 11.52
N ASP A 43 -5.59 -8.75 11.56
CA ASP A 43 -5.73 -9.77 10.51
C ASP A 43 -6.54 -9.20 9.34
N THR A 44 -5.82 -8.70 8.34
CA THR A 44 -6.40 -8.03 7.18
C THR A 44 -7.18 -8.95 6.23
N ALA A 45 -7.15 -10.27 6.45
CA ALA A 45 -8.04 -11.19 5.75
C ALA A 45 -9.50 -11.09 6.21
N ASN A 46 -9.72 -10.65 7.47
CA ASN A 46 -11.02 -10.69 8.14
C ASN A 46 -11.52 -9.31 8.60
N ALA A 47 -10.64 -8.31 8.68
CA ALA A 47 -11.00 -6.95 9.08
C ALA A 47 -10.19 -5.91 8.31
N ALA A 48 -10.76 -4.73 8.09
CA ALA A 48 -10.04 -3.58 7.55
C ALA A 48 -9.66 -2.63 8.70
N GLU A 49 -8.37 -2.49 8.97
CA GLU A 49 -7.85 -1.50 9.94
C GLU A 49 -7.86 -0.08 9.36
N THR A 50 -7.54 0.04 8.07
CA THR A 50 -7.52 1.31 7.34
C THR A 50 -7.80 1.09 5.85
N ILE A 51 -8.28 2.15 5.19
CA ILE A 51 -8.41 2.22 3.73
C ILE A 51 -7.62 3.44 3.27
N THR A 52 -6.60 3.22 2.45
CA THR A 52 -5.78 4.30 1.88
C THR A 52 -6.20 4.58 0.44
N ALA A 53 -6.55 5.84 0.16
CA ALA A 53 -6.90 6.30 -1.18
C ALA A 53 -5.73 7.04 -1.83
N LEU A 54 -5.46 6.73 -3.10
CA LEU A 54 -4.47 7.41 -3.94
C LEU A 54 -5.19 8.20 -5.02
N ALA A 55 -4.93 9.50 -5.10
CA ALA A 55 -5.47 10.34 -6.16
C ALA A 55 -4.71 10.12 -7.47
N VAL A 56 -5.43 10.16 -8.58
CA VAL A 56 -4.90 10.13 -9.94
C VAL A 56 -5.49 11.29 -10.74
N GLY A 57 -4.85 11.68 -11.85
CA GLY A 57 -5.22 12.89 -12.56
C GLY A 57 -6.53 12.78 -13.34
N ARG A 58 -6.95 11.56 -13.71
CA ARG A 58 -8.14 11.30 -14.53
C ARG A 58 -8.80 9.97 -14.18
N ARG A 59 -10.12 9.86 -14.41
CA ARG A 59 -10.89 8.62 -14.18
C ARG A 59 -10.28 7.39 -14.88
N ALA A 60 -9.87 7.50 -16.14
CA ALA A 60 -9.26 6.40 -16.88
C ALA A 60 -7.94 5.88 -16.25
N GLU A 61 -7.26 6.71 -15.45
CA GLU A 61 -6.05 6.29 -14.72
C GLU A 61 -6.37 5.40 -13.53
N VAL A 62 -7.59 5.51 -12.96
CA VAL A 62 -8.07 4.60 -11.91
C VAL A 62 -8.16 3.18 -12.46
N ASP A 63 -8.83 3.01 -13.61
CA ASP A 63 -9.02 1.69 -14.23
C ASP A 63 -7.68 1.05 -14.62
N ALA A 64 -6.76 1.85 -15.15
CA ALA A 64 -5.41 1.42 -15.47
C ALA A 64 -4.61 1.00 -14.22
N LEU A 65 -4.73 1.74 -13.13
CA LEU A 65 -4.06 1.43 -11.86
C LEU A 65 -4.61 0.13 -11.24
N VAL A 66 -5.93 0.00 -11.18
CA VAL A 66 -6.62 -1.20 -10.68
C VAL A 66 -6.25 -2.44 -11.52
N SER A 67 -6.22 -2.31 -12.85
CA SER A 67 -5.83 -3.40 -13.75
C SER A 67 -4.39 -3.86 -13.51
N LYS A 68 -3.45 -2.91 -13.34
CA LYS A 68 -2.06 -3.22 -12.99
C LYS A 68 -1.93 -3.88 -11.62
N ALA A 69 -2.71 -3.43 -10.63
CA ALA A 69 -2.71 -4.03 -9.30
C ALA A 69 -3.20 -5.47 -9.34
N ARG A 70 -4.30 -5.73 -10.07
CA ARG A 70 -4.85 -7.08 -10.26
C ARG A 70 -3.86 -8.00 -10.96
N ALA A 71 -3.21 -7.53 -12.03
CA ALA A 71 -2.19 -8.30 -12.74
C ALA A 71 -0.97 -8.64 -11.85
N ALA A 72 -0.68 -7.80 -10.84
CA ALA A 72 0.38 -8.04 -9.86
C ALA A 72 -0.06 -8.89 -8.65
N GLY A 73 -1.29 -9.45 -8.66
CA GLY A 73 -1.81 -10.31 -7.60
C GLY A 73 -2.69 -9.63 -6.55
N GLY A 74 -3.01 -8.34 -6.73
CA GLY A 74 -3.95 -7.62 -5.87
C GLY A 74 -5.39 -8.15 -6.00
N ARG A 75 -6.14 -8.17 -4.88
CA ARG A 75 -7.57 -8.48 -4.86
C ARG A 75 -8.37 -7.18 -4.97
N VAL A 76 -9.33 -7.16 -5.88
CA VAL A 76 -10.28 -6.05 -6.02
C VAL A 76 -11.49 -6.37 -5.16
N ASP A 77 -11.80 -5.49 -4.20
CA ASP A 77 -12.85 -5.71 -3.19
C ASP A 77 -14.26 -5.37 -3.71
N GLY A 78 -14.36 -4.50 -4.72
CA GLY A 78 -15.63 -4.12 -5.34
C GLY A 78 -15.46 -3.39 -6.66
N GLU A 79 -16.57 -3.11 -7.33
CA GLU A 79 -16.59 -2.36 -8.59
C GLU A 79 -16.33 -0.87 -8.37
N ALA A 80 -15.86 -0.19 -9.43
CA ALA A 80 -15.72 1.26 -9.43
C ALA A 80 -17.06 1.91 -9.11
N LYS A 81 -17.03 2.90 -8.22
CA LYS A 81 -18.20 3.72 -7.86
C LYS A 81 -17.98 5.13 -8.40
N ASP A 82 -19.03 5.69 -8.96
CA ASP A 82 -19.08 7.06 -9.50
C ASP A 82 -19.34 8.10 -8.41
#